data_AF-A0A6P8ATB2-F1
#
_entry.id   AF-A0A6P8ATB2-F1
#
_cell.length_a   1.000
_cell.length_b   1.000
_cell.length_c   1.000
_cell.angle_alpha   90.00
_cell.angle_beta   90.00
_cell.angle_gamma   90.00
#
_symmetry.space_group_name_H-M   'P 1'
#
loop_
_entity.id
_entity.type
_entity.pdbx_description
1 polymer ?
#
loop_
_entity_poly.entity_id
_entity_poly.type
_entity_poly.pdbx_seq_one_letter_code
_entity_poly.pdbx_strand_id
1 'polypeptide(L)' 'MSAFGGPGGGQINQKPIPPQRGSFPLDHDGECKHVMTSYLACMKKVRGVNENECREFAKSYLACRMDQ' A
#
# COMPACT_ATOMS: atom_id res chain seq x y z
N MET A 1 27.30 -10.06 2.20
CA MET A 1 27.57 -9.07 3.26
C MET A 1 26.36 -8.17 3.35
N SER A 2 25.52 -8.42 4.35
CA SER A 2 24.29 -7.66 4.61
C SER A 2 24.65 -6.35 5.28
N ALA A 3 24.44 -5.22 4.59
CA ALA A 3 24.43 -3.90 5.21
C ALA A 3 23.02 -3.33 5.01
N PHE A 4 22.14 -3.73 5.93
CA PHE A 4 20.85 -3.09 6.14
C PHE A 4 21.10 -1.60 6.45
N GLY A 5 20.33 -0.74 5.79
CA GLY A 5 20.51 0.71 5.80
C GLY A 5 20.69 1.29 7.19
N GLY A 6 21.80 2.02 7.37
CA GLY A 6 22.05 2.86 8.53
C GLY A 6 21.18 4.13 8.54
N PRO A 7 21.15 4.85 9.68
CA PRO A 7 20.16 5.88 9.95
C PRO A 7 20.55 7.22 9.34
N GLY A 8 19.56 7.92 8.74
CA GLY A 8 19.65 9.35 8.47
C GLY A 8 20.31 9.73 7.14
N GLY A 9 19.51 9.83 6.09
CA GLY A 9 19.89 10.47 4.83
C GLY A 9 18.76 10.32 3.83
N GLY A 10 18.12 11.43 3.48
CA GLY A 10 16.83 11.48 2.77
C GLY A 10 16.70 10.54 1.59
N GLN A 11 15.47 10.04 1.39
CA GLN A 11 15.12 9.22 0.24
C GLN A 11 15.47 9.96 -1.05
N ILE A 12 16.59 9.61 -1.66
CA ILE A 12 16.92 10.04 -3.01
C ILE A 12 15.74 9.62 -3.91
N ASN A 13 15.13 10.58 -4.59
CA ASN A 13 14.05 10.32 -5.55
C ASN A 13 14.66 9.70 -6.81
N GLN A 14 15.18 8.49 -6.67
CA GLN A 14 15.59 7.65 -7.78
C GLN A 14 14.37 6.89 -8.25
N LYS A 15 14.06 7.07 -9.55
CA LYS A 15 13.11 6.21 -10.24
C LYS A 15 13.66 4.79 -10.15
N PRO A 16 13.02 3.90 -9.39
CA PRO A 16 13.53 2.55 -9.17
C PRO A 16 13.52 1.81 -10.50
N ILE A 17 14.58 1.07 -10.78
CA ILE A 17 14.64 0.18 -11.94
C ILE A 17 13.82 -1.07 -11.54
N PRO A 18 12.80 -1.50 -12.29
CA PRO A 18 12.08 -2.72 -11.96
C PRO A 18 13.06 -3.92 -11.81
N PRO A 19 12.95 -4.81 -10.80
CA PRO A 19 11.98 -4.88 -9.70
C PRO A 19 12.58 -4.39 -8.35
N GLN A 20 13.41 -3.35 -8.34
CA GLN A 20 14.07 -2.84 -7.12
C GLN A 20 13.09 -2.47 -5.98
N ARG A 21 11.80 -2.26 -6.28
CA ARG A 21 10.75 -2.01 -5.28
C ARG A 21 9.75 -3.16 -5.09
N GLY A 22 10.04 -4.33 -5.67
CA GLY A 22 9.12 -5.47 -5.70
C GLY A 22 7.98 -5.25 -6.69
N SER A 23 7.68 -6.27 -7.49
CA SER A 23 6.43 -6.34 -8.24
C SER A 23 5.33 -6.72 -7.26
N PHE A 24 4.88 -5.78 -6.43
CA PHE A 24 3.61 -5.99 -5.73
C PHE A 24 2.59 -6.32 -6.83
N PRO A 25 1.88 -7.47 -6.77
CA PRO A 25 0.95 -7.87 -7.80
C PRO A 25 0.05 -6.67 -8.10
N LEU A 26 0.26 -6.05 -9.26
CA LEU A 26 -0.61 -4.97 -9.68
C LEU A 26 -1.91 -5.72 -9.94
N ASP A 27 -2.91 -5.43 -9.12
CA ASP A 27 -4.27 -5.95 -9.23
C ASP A 27 -4.81 -5.56 -10.62
N HIS A 28 -4.42 -6.35 -11.64
CA HIS A 28 -4.46 -5.94 -13.04
C HIS A 28 -5.89 -6.06 -13.56
N ASP A 29 -6.59 -7.11 -13.09
CA ASP A 29 -7.99 -7.40 -13.37
C ASP A 29 -8.96 -6.65 -12.45
N GLY A 30 -8.46 -5.95 -11.41
CA GLY A 30 -9.28 -5.09 -10.58
C GLY A 30 -10.17 -5.83 -9.58
N GLU A 31 -9.86 -7.08 -9.23
CA GLU A 31 -10.67 -7.92 -8.35
C GLU A 31 -10.84 -7.29 -6.95
N CYS A 32 -9.80 -6.61 -6.44
CA CYS A 32 -9.84 -5.96 -5.13
C CYS A 32 -10.41 -4.54 -5.13
N LYS A 33 -10.93 -4.03 -6.27
CA LYS A 33 -11.53 -2.68 -6.38
C LYS A 33 -12.71 -2.45 -5.43
N HIS A 34 -13.47 -3.49 -5.12
CA HIS A 34 -14.62 -3.39 -4.23
C HIS A 34 -14.18 -2.99 -2.81
N VAL A 35 -13.13 -3.61 -2.28
CA VAL A 35 -12.55 -3.26 -0.97
C VAL A 35 -11.84 -1.91 -1.01
N MET A 36 -11.13 -1.63 -2.10
CA MET A 36 -10.48 -0.32 -2.31
C MET A 36 -11.48 0.83 -2.22
N THR A 37 -12.67 0.67 -2.82
CA THR A 37 -13.71 1.70 -2.82
C THR A 37 -14.23 1.95 -1.41
N SER A 38 -14.42 0.90 -0.61
CA SER A 38 -14.81 1.00 0.81
C SER A 38 -13.74 1.72 1.64
N TYR A 39 -12.46 1.39 1.45
CA TYR A 39 -11.35 2.08 2.09
C TYR A 39 -11.30 3.57 1.74
N LEU A 40 -11.41 3.91 0.46
CA LEU A 40 -11.40 5.32 0.02
C LEU A 40 -12.62 6.08 0.50
N ALA A 41 -13.80 5.44 0.54
CA ALA A 41 -14.99 6.03 1.12
C ALA A 41 -14.82 6.30 2.62
N CYS A 42 -14.21 5.39 3.37
CA CYS A 42 -13.86 5.59 4.77
C CYS A 42 -12.91 6.78 4.92
N MET A 43 -11.80 6.80 4.17
CA MET A 43 -10.81 7.87 4.23
C MET A 43 -11.40 9.26 3.94
N LYS A 44 -12.36 9.33 3.01
CA LYS A 44 -13.08 10.57 2.71
C LYS A 44 -13.98 11.03 3.86
N LYS A 45 -14.68 10.10 4.53
CA LYS A 45 -15.55 10.41 5.69
C LYS A 45 -14.75 10.99 6.85
N VAL A 46 -13.62 10.37 7.16
CA VAL A 46 -12.75 10.71 8.30
C VAL A 46 -11.77 11.85 7.98
N ARG A 47 -11.92 12.51 6.81
CA ARG A 47 -11.05 13.61 6.34
C ARG A 47 -9.56 13.28 6.35
N GLY A 48 -9.20 12.02 6.02
CA GLY A 48 -7.81 11.59 6.01
C GLY A 48 -7.23 11.24 7.38
N VAL A 49 -8.02 11.26 8.46
CA VAL A 49 -7.61 10.79 9.78
C VAL A 49 -7.49 9.26 9.77
N ASN A 50 -6.42 8.74 10.37
CA ASN A 50 -6.18 7.30 10.43
C ASN A 50 -7.00 6.64 11.54
N GLU A 51 -8.33 6.58 11.34
CA GLU A 51 -9.26 5.93 12.25
C GLU A 51 -9.22 4.39 12.12
N ASN A 52 -9.48 3.69 13.22
CA ASN A 52 -9.40 2.22 13.29
C ASN A 52 -10.34 1.54 12.28
N GLU A 53 -11.51 2.13 12.02
CA GLU A 53 -12.45 1.61 11.02
C GLU A 53 -11.85 1.61 9.60
N CYS A 54 -11.10 2.65 9.24
CA CYS A 54 -10.42 2.71 7.94
C CYS A 54 -9.21 1.77 7.88
N ARG A 55 -8.59 1.42 9.01
CA ARG A 55 -7.51 0.43 9.07
C ARG A 55 -8.00 -0.98 8.75
N GLU A 56 -9.20 -1.35 9.18
CA GLU A 56 -9.79 -2.64 8.83
C GLU A 56 -10.06 -2.75 7.32
N PHE A 57 -10.54 -1.68 6.69
CA PHE A 57 -10.67 -1.62 5.22
C PHE A 57 -9.32 -1.63 4.51
N ALA A 58 -8.29 -0.98 5.05
CA ALA A 58 -6.95 -1.02 4.50
C ALA A 58 -6.35 -2.44 4.58
N LYS A 59 -6.52 -3.12 5.71
CA LYS A 59 -6.05 -4.48 5.95
C LYS A 59 -6.69 -5.47 4.99
N SER A 60 -8.01 -5.40 4.83
CA SER A 60 -8.74 -6.26 3.88
C SER A 60 -8.34 -5.99 2.42
N TYR A 61 -8.12 -4.73 2.04
CA TYR A 61 -7.63 -4.39 0.70
C TYR A 61 -6.23 -4.94 0.44
N LEU A 62 -5.32 -4.82 1.41
CA LEU A 62 -3.97 -5.36 1.29
C LEU A 62 -3.94 -6.89 1.29
N ALA A 63 -4.77 -7.53 2.12
CA ALA A 63 -4.91 -9.00 2.12
C ALA A 63 -5.38 -9.51 0.75
N CYS A 64 -6.41 -8.87 0.19
CA CYS A 64 -6.93 -9.21 -1.14
C CYS A 64 -5.84 -9.15 -2.23
N ARG A 65 -4.92 -8.18 -2.14
CA ARG A 65 -3.78 -8.06 -3.09
C ARG A 65 -2.60 -9.00 -2.81
N MET A 66 -2.58 -9.66 -1.66
CA MET A 66 -1.52 -10.59 -1.25
C MET A 66 -1.91 -12.06 -1.50
N ASP A 67 -3.21 -12.37 -1.49
CA ASP A 67 -3.74 -13.71 -1.78
C ASP A 67 -3.76 -14.04 -3.29
N GLN A 68 -3.32 -13.13 -4.16
CA GLN A 68 -3.19 -13.32 -5.62
C GLN A 68 -1.74 -13.43 -6.09
#